data_AF-A0A4S4DR99-F1
#
_entry.id   AF-A0A4S4DR99-F1
#
_cell.length_a   1.000
_cell.length_b   1.000
_cell.length_c   1.000
_cell.angle_alpha   90.00
_cell.angle_beta   90.00
_cell.angle_gamma   90.00
#
_symmetry.space_group_name_H-M   'P 1'
#
loop_
_entity.id
_entity.type
_entity.pdbx_description
1 polymer ?
#
loop_
_entity_poly.entity_id
_entity_poly.type
_entity_poly.pdbx_seq_one_letter_code
_entity_poly.pdbx_strand_id
1 'polypeptide(L)'
;MCTDVELLNAVASGSPDVIRFLTVMAICNTVIPMRSKSGLISYKAQSQDEEALVRAAAYLHMVFVNKSANTLEINFNGAMIQYEVLDTLEFTSDRKRMSVVVKDCKSGKMVLLSKGADEAILPYACTGKQTRTFADAVEQYSQLGLRTLCLAWHEIEEDEYREWSLLFKDANSSLVDREWKVAEVCQRLEHNFEILGVAAIEDRLQDGVPETIQTLRKAGINFWMLTGDQQNTAVQIALSCNFVYPEPKGQLLLINGKTEDEVCRSLERVLLTMRITNAEPKINTNRRQRRRIEAALPPIHRRTMAMMADSLLTRSQMGEVDYEEEENRR
;
A
#
# COMPACT_ATOMS: atom_id res chain seq x y z
N MET A 1 18.41 -1.66 15.52
CA MET A 1 17.95 -1.50 16.91
C MET A 1 17.29 -0.14 17.02
N CYS A 2 16.20 0.00 17.78
CA CYS A 2 15.57 1.31 18.04
C CYS A 2 16.59 2.19 18.78
N THR A 3 16.78 3.43 18.30
CA THR A 3 17.74 4.39 18.87
C THR A 3 17.07 5.54 19.61
N ASP A 4 15.73 5.56 19.64
CA ASP A 4 14.97 6.62 20.29
C ASP A 4 14.89 6.36 21.80
N VAL A 5 15.59 7.19 22.58
CA VAL A 5 15.68 7.05 24.03
C VAL A 5 14.35 7.37 24.71
N GLU A 6 13.58 8.32 24.18
CA GLU A 6 12.29 8.70 24.77
C GLU A 6 11.28 7.57 24.62
N LEU A 7 11.21 6.97 23.43
CA LEU A 7 10.35 5.81 23.18
C LEU A 7 10.75 4.62 24.06
N LEU A 8 12.04 4.31 24.17
CA LEU A 8 12.53 3.23 25.02
C LEU A 8 12.17 3.46 26.50
N ASN A 9 12.29 4.70 26.98
CA ASN A 9 11.88 5.06 28.34
C ASN A 9 10.37 4.92 28.53
N ALA A 10 9.56 5.35 27.56
CA ALA A 10 8.10 5.23 27.63
C ALA A 10 7.62 3.77 27.60
N VAL A 11 8.31 2.90 26.85
CA VAL A 11 8.09 1.44 26.88
C VAL A 11 8.47 0.87 28.24
N ALA A 12 9.62 1.26 28.79
CA ALA A 12 10.08 0.77 30.10
C ALA A 12 9.16 1.25 31.25
N SER A 13 8.65 2.47 31.18
CA SER A 13 7.71 3.03 32.17
C SER A 13 6.28 2.53 32.01
N GLY A 14 5.98 1.79 30.94
CA GLY A 14 4.63 1.29 30.65
C GLY A 14 3.63 2.40 30.32
N SER A 15 4.03 3.38 29.52
CA SER A 15 3.12 4.46 29.08
C SER A 15 1.88 3.88 28.38
N PRO A 16 0.65 4.22 28.82
CA PRO A 16 -0.58 3.67 28.26
C PRO A 16 -0.71 3.86 26.74
N ASP A 17 -0.34 5.03 26.22
CA ASP A 17 -0.48 5.35 24.80
C ASP A 17 0.49 4.52 23.94
N VAL A 18 1.72 4.34 24.43
CA VAL A 18 2.72 3.49 23.77
C VAL A 18 2.31 2.04 23.80
N ILE A 19 1.79 1.55 24.93
CA ILE A 19 1.27 0.18 25.04
C ILE A 19 0.13 -0.05 24.06
N ARG A 20 -0.82 0.89 23.94
CA ARG A 20 -1.92 0.80 22.97
C ARG A 20 -1.39 0.78 21.54
N PHE A 21 -0.44 1.66 21.22
CA PHE A 21 0.17 1.74 19.89
C PHE A 21 0.88 0.43 19.51
N LEU A 22 1.70 -0.10 20.41
CA LEU A 22 2.40 -1.37 20.22
C LEU A 22 1.44 -2.57 20.17
N THR A 23 0.32 -2.52 20.91
CA THR A 23 -0.73 -3.54 20.83
C THR A 23 -1.34 -3.56 19.43
N VAL A 24 -1.70 -2.41 18.84
CA VAL A 24 -2.22 -2.36 17.47
C VAL A 24 -1.20 -2.94 16.48
N MET A 25 0.09 -2.56 16.59
CA MET A 25 1.15 -3.13 15.75
C MET A 25 1.28 -4.66 15.89
N ALA A 26 1.18 -5.16 17.13
CA ALA A 26 1.42 -6.57 17.44
C ALA A 26 0.27 -7.49 17.03
N ILE A 27 -1.00 -7.06 17.15
CA ILE A 27 -2.16 -7.97 16.98
C ILE A 27 -3.24 -7.52 16.00
N CYS A 28 -3.24 -6.28 15.49
CA CYS A 28 -4.14 -5.90 14.41
C CYS A 28 -3.58 -6.38 13.06
N ASN A 29 -3.50 -7.69 12.85
CA ASN A 29 -2.89 -8.31 11.67
C ASN A 29 -3.32 -9.78 11.48
N THR A 30 -2.89 -10.38 10.37
CA THR A 30 -3.09 -11.82 10.07
C THR A 30 -1.85 -12.68 10.32
N VAL A 31 -0.83 -12.13 10.97
CA VAL A 31 0.45 -12.80 11.21
C VAL A 31 0.26 -14.01 12.12
N ILE A 32 0.98 -15.08 11.81
CA ILE A 32 0.98 -16.31 12.61
C ILE A 32 2.32 -16.41 13.34
N PRO A 33 2.35 -16.35 14.69
CA PRO A 33 3.56 -16.61 15.46
C PRO A 33 3.88 -18.10 15.45
N MET A 34 5.13 -18.44 15.12
CA MET A 34 5.64 -19.80 15.13
C MET A 34 6.74 -19.92 16.18
N ARG A 35 6.46 -20.69 17.24
CA ARG A 35 7.44 -20.99 18.28
C ARG A 35 8.28 -22.20 17.88
N SER A 36 9.58 -22.00 17.80
CA SER A 36 10.55 -23.07 17.55
C SER A 36 10.80 -23.93 18.80
N LYS A 37 11.44 -25.08 18.62
CA LYS A 37 11.82 -25.98 19.73
C LYS A 37 12.76 -25.34 20.75
N SER A 38 13.55 -24.34 20.34
CA SER A 38 14.43 -23.57 21.24
C SER A 38 13.72 -22.45 21.99
N GLY A 39 12.42 -22.25 21.76
CA GLY A 39 11.63 -21.17 22.37
C GLY A 39 11.68 -19.85 21.62
N LEU A 40 12.48 -19.72 20.56
CA LEU A 40 12.51 -18.54 19.70
C LEU A 40 11.20 -18.44 18.90
N ILE A 41 10.60 -17.25 18.88
CA ILE A 41 9.40 -16.94 18.11
C ILE A 41 9.81 -16.35 16.77
N SER A 42 9.20 -16.86 15.70
CA SER A 42 9.29 -16.32 14.34
C SER A 42 7.90 -15.97 13.84
N TYR A 43 7.81 -15.06 12.88
CA TYR A 43 6.53 -14.55 12.37
C TYR A 43 6.37 -14.93 10.91
N LYS A 44 5.20 -15.49 10.55
CA LYS A 44 4.82 -15.74 9.16
C LYS A 44 3.65 -14.85 8.81
N ALA A 45 3.83 -14.00 7.79
CA ALA A 45 2.82 -13.05 7.33
C ALA A 45 2.51 -13.25 5.85
N GLN A 46 1.34 -12.78 5.42
CA GLN A 46 0.99 -12.66 4.00
C GLN A 46 1.49 -11.34 3.40
N SER A 47 1.67 -10.32 4.23
CA SER A 47 2.17 -9.00 3.84
C SER A 47 3.44 -8.66 4.62
N GLN A 48 4.43 -8.11 3.92
CA GLN A 48 5.70 -7.65 4.48
C GLN A 48 5.49 -6.50 5.48
N ASP A 49 4.50 -5.65 5.24
CA ASP A 49 4.16 -4.53 6.14
C ASP A 49 3.67 -5.06 7.50
N GLU A 50 2.81 -6.08 7.49
CA GLU A 50 2.32 -6.69 8.73
C GLU A 50 3.46 -7.35 9.51
N GLU A 51 4.35 -8.06 8.82
CA GLU A 51 5.51 -8.67 9.45
C GLU A 51 6.43 -7.62 10.07
N ALA A 52 6.67 -6.50 9.36
CA ALA A 52 7.50 -5.41 9.83
C ALA A 52 6.94 -4.78 11.12
N LEU A 53 5.63 -4.53 11.18
CA LEU A 53 4.97 -3.99 12.37
C LEU A 53 5.06 -4.96 13.56
N VAL A 54 4.76 -6.24 13.36
CA VAL A 54 4.82 -7.23 14.45
C VAL A 54 6.24 -7.42 14.97
N ARG A 55 7.24 -7.44 14.06
CA ARG A 55 8.65 -7.50 14.45
C ARG A 55 9.09 -6.25 15.20
N ALA A 56 8.69 -5.07 14.75
CA ALA A 56 8.98 -3.81 15.43
C ALA A 56 8.39 -3.78 16.84
N ALA A 57 7.14 -4.24 17.01
CA ALA A 57 6.52 -4.37 18.32
C ALA A 57 7.29 -5.36 19.22
N ALA A 58 7.69 -6.52 18.69
CA ALA A 58 8.48 -7.51 19.44
C ALA A 58 9.85 -6.96 19.86
N TYR A 59 10.51 -6.15 19.02
CA TYR A 59 11.75 -5.47 19.38
C TYR A 59 11.57 -4.45 20.51
N LEU A 60 10.37 -3.86 20.64
CA LEU A 60 9.97 -2.98 21.73
C LEU A 60 9.30 -3.73 22.87
N HIS A 61 9.68 -5.00 23.07
CA HIS A 61 9.22 -5.90 24.13
C HIS A 61 7.71 -6.19 24.14
N MET A 62 6.98 -5.88 23.06
CA MET A 62 5.58 -6.29 22.84
C MET A 62 5.56 -7.51 21.91
N VAL A 63 5.85 -8.69 22.48
CA VAL A 63 6.04 -9.92 21.72
C VAL A 63 4.71 -10.61 21.50
N PHE A 64 4.28 -10.73 20.24
CA PHE A 64 3.14 -11.59 19.90
C PHE A 64 3.56 -13.06 20.03
N VAL A 65 3.02 -13.78 21.01
CA VAL A 65 3.52 -15.08 21.45
C VAL A 65 2.82 -16.24 20.77
N ASN A 66 1.49 -16.21 20.76
CA ASN A 66 0.68 -17.34 20.31
C ASN A 66 -0.70 -16.86 19.84
N LYS A 67 -1.28 -17.59 18.89
CA LYS A 67 -2.67 -17.44 18.45
C LYS A 67 -3.27 -18.82 18.33
N SER A 68 -4.21 -19.14 19.21
CA SER A 68 -4.87 -20.44 19.26
C SER A 68 -6.38 -20.25 19.25
N ALA A 69 -7.04 -20.77 18.20
CA ALA A 69 -8.44 -20.50 17.92
C ALA A 69 -8.70 -18.97 17.92
N ASN A 70 -9.49 -18.49 18.87
CA ASN A 70 -9.81 -17.07 19.03
C ASN A 70 -8.99 -16.38 20.10
N THR A 71 -8.09 -17.06 20.82
CA THR A 71 -7.29 -16.43 21.87
C THR A 71 -5.92 -16.06 21.33
N LEU A 72 -5.51 -14.80 21.52
CA LEU A 72 -4.15 -14.34 21.27
C LEU A 72 -3.43 -14.02 22.58
N GLU A 73 -2.15 -14.31 22.59
CA GLU A 73 -1.28 -14.09 23.73
C GLU A 73 -0.14 -13.16 23.35
N ILE A 74 0.05 -12.11 24.12
CA ILE A 74 1.15 -11.16 23.99
C ILE A 74 1.97 -11.19 25.28
N ASN A 75 3.29 -11.09 25.16
CA ASN A 75 4.16 -10.83 26.30
C ASN A 75 4.67 -9.39 26.20
N PHE A 76 4.28 -8.55 27.16
CA PHE A 76 4.79 -7.19 27.28
C PHE A 76 5.68 -7.06 28.51
N ASN A 77 6.97 -6.76 28.32
CA ASN A 77 7.95 -6.62 29.41
C ASN A 77 7.94 -7.78 30.44
N GLY A 78 7.70 -9.01 29.97
CA GLY A 78 7.62 -10.21 30.82
C GLY A 78 6.21 -10.54 31.31
N ALA A 79 5.24 -9.63 31.22
CA ALA A 79 3.85 -9.86 31.60
C ALA A 79 3.04 -10.43 30.44
N MET A 80 2.35 -11.53 30.68
CA MET A 80 1.43 -12.13 29.69
C MET A 80 0.09 -11.38 29.70
N ILE A 81 -0.35 -10.96 28.51
CA ILE A 81 -1.64 -10.34 28.24
C ILE A 81 -2.39 -11.25 27.26
N GLN A 82 -3.65 -11.54 27.56
CA GLN A 82 -4.50 -12.38 26.73
C GLN A 82 -5.68 -11.57 26.21
N TYR A 83 -5.94 -11.73 24.91
CA TYR A 83 -7.07 -11.15 24.21
C TYR A 83 -7.86 -12.27 23.54
N GLU A 84 -9.18 -12.13 23.51
CA GLU A 84 -10.06 -12.92 22.67
C GLU A 84 -10.37 -12.11 21.40
N VAL A 85 -10.01 -12.62 20.23
CA VAL A 85 -10.45 -12.10 18.92
C VAL A 85 -11.91 -12.45 18.75
N LEU A 86 -12.73 -11.42 18.60
CA LEU A 86 -14.14 -11.60 18.36
C LEU A 86 -14.44 -11.60 16.87
N ASP A 87 -13.91 -10.62 16.14
CA ASP A 87 -14.09 -10.48 14.70
C ASP A 87 -12.85 -9.80 14.07
N THR A 88 -12.56 -10.16 12.81
CA THR A 88 -11.50 -9.53 12.01
C THR A 88 -12.13 -8.92 10.76
N LEU A 89 -11.96 -7.60 10.61
CA LEU A 89 -12.43 -6.84 9.45
C LEU A 89 -11.25 -6.71 8.50
N GLU A 90 -11.15 -7.67 7.57
CA GLU A 90 -10.00 -7.82 6.66
C GLU A 90 -9.72 -6.58 5.82
N PHE A 91 -8.46 -6.42 5.40
CA PHE A 91 -8.11 -5.35 4.47
C PHE A 91 -8.80 -5.56 3.11
N THR A 92 -9.36 -4.49 2.55
CA THR A 92 -9.78 -4.46 1.14
C THR A 92 -9.29 -3.17 0.49
N SER A 93 -9.09 -3.19 -0.83
CA SER A 93 -8.65 -2.01 -1.60
C SER A 93 -9.63 -0.85 -1.50
N ASP A 94 -10.92 -1.13 -1.34
CA ASP A 94 -11.95 -0.10 -1.16
C ASP A 94 -11.91 0.54 0.23
N ARG A 95 -11.68 -0.26 1.27
CA ARG A 95 -11.62 0.21 2.66
C ARG A 95 -10.29 0.84 3.01
N LYS A 96 -9.19 0.37 2.40
CA LYS A 96 -7.80 0.78 2.66
C LYS A 96 -7.36 0.71 4.13
N ARG A 97 -8.03 -0.11 4.92
CA ARG A 97 -7.73 -0.35 6.33
C ARG A 97 -8.14 -1.76 6.73
N MET A 98 -7.52 -2.24 7.80
CA MET A 98 -7.86 -3.47 8.50
C MET A 98 -8.17 -3.14 9.94
N SER A 99 -9.12 -3.88 10.52
CA SER A 99 -9.42 -3.78 11.95
C SER A 99 -9.63 -5.15 12.59
N VAL A 100 -9.38 -5.23 13.89
CA VAL A 100 -9.63 -6.42 14.71
C VAL A 100 -10.38 -6.00 15.96
N VAL A 101 -11.49 -6.68 16.23
CA VAL A 101 -12.22 -6.53 17.48
C VAL A 101 -11.68 -7.55 18.47
N VAL A 102 -11.23 -7.07 19.63
CA VAL A 102 -10.71 -7.90 20.70
C VAL A 102 -11.37 -7.62 22.03
N LYS A 103 -11.46 -8.65 22.88
CA LYS A 103 -11.86 -8.55 24.28
C LYS A 103 -10.65 -8.86 25.16
N ASP A 104 -10.28 -7.94 26.03
CA ASP A 104 -9.25 -8.19 27.04
C ASP A 104 -9.77 -9.24 28.04
N CYS A 105 -9.10 -10.39 28.14
CA CYS A 105 -9.55 -11.49 28.99
C CYS A 105 -9.50 -11.17 30.48
N LYS A 106 -8.72 -10.17 30.90
CA LYS A 106 -8.58 -9.76 32.30
C LYS A 106 -9.59 -8.69 32.67
N SER A 107 -9.73 -7.64 31.86
CA SER A 107 -10.63 -6.51 32.16
C SER A 107 -12.04 -6.70 31.63
N GLY A 108 -12.24 -7.59 30.64
CA GLY A 108 -13.50 -7.78 29.94
C GLY A 108 -13.82 -6.67 28.94
N LYS A 109 -12.96 -5.65 28.79
CA LYS A 109 -13.17 -4.53 27.87
C LYS A 109 -13.07 -4.99 26.42
N MET A 110 -13.98 -4.50 25.58
CA MET A 110 -13.93 -4.68 24.14
C MET A 110 -13.29 -3.47 23.46
N VAL A 111 -12.46 -3.75 22.46
CA VAL A 111 -11.70 -2.73 21.75
C VAL A 111 -11.64 -3.09 20.27
N LEU A 112 -11.91 -2.10 19.42
CA LEU A 112 -11.57 -2.12 18.01
C LEU A 112 -10.18 -1.52 17.80
N LEU A 113 -9.28 -2.34 17.25
CA LEU A 113 -7.95 -1.94 16.82
C LEU A 113 -7.96 -1.75 15.32
N SER A 114 -7.45 -0.62 14.81
CA SER A 114 -7.45 -0.34 13.37
C SER A 114 -6.10 0.15 12.90
N LYS A 115 -5.72 -0.27 11.68
CA LYS A 115 -4.58 0.27 10.94
C LYS A 115 -4.93 0.46 9.46
N GLY A 116 -4.46 1.54 8.85
CA GLY A 116 -4.76 1.79 7.44
C GLY A 116 -4.17 3.08 6.90
N ALA A 117 -4.53 3.41 5.67
CA ALA A 117 -4.15 4.67 5.05
C ALA A 117 -4.73 5.87 5.81
N ASP A 118 -4.08 7.03 5.71
CA ASP A 118 -4.47 8.24 6.43
C ASP A 118 -5.85 8.72 6.00
N GLU A 119 -6.18 8.66 4.71
CA GLU A 119 -7.51 9.01 4.20
C GLU A 119 -8.62 8.05 4.69
N ALA A 120 -8.25 6.85 5.14
CA ALA A 120 -9.19 5.82 5.59
C ALA A 120 -9.39 5.80 7.11
N ILE A 121 -8.51 6.45 7.87
CA ILE A 121 -8.49 6.44 9.34
C ILE A 121 -8.75 7.84 9.91
N LEU A 122 -8.02 8.87 9.45
CA LEU A 122 -8.07 10.21 10.05
C LEU A 122 -9.44 10.90 9.97
N PRO A 123 -10.24 10.75 8.89
CA PRO A 123 -11.58 11.35 8.85
C PRO A 123 -12.55 10.81 9.91
N TYR A 124 -12.26 9.64 10.48
CA TYR A 124 -13.09 8.94 11.44
C TYR A 124 -12.60 9.10 12.89
N ALA A 125 -11.65 10.01 13.12
CA ALA A 125 -11.16 10.36 14.45
C ALA A 125 -12.27 10.98 15.32
N CYS A 126 -12.19 10.80 16.65
CA CYS A 126 -13.10 11.45 17.60
C CYS A 126 -13.15 12.97 17.41
N THR A 127 -14.36 13.52 17.45
CA THR A 127 -14.60 14.96 17.42
C THR A 127 -13.77 15.70 18.48
N GLY A 128 -13.05 16.74 18.07
CA GLY A 128 -12.26 17.59 18.96
C GLY A 128 -10.80 17.16 19.17
N LYS A 129 -10.35 16.03 18.62
CA LYS A 129 -8.92 15.67 18.59
C LYS A 129 -8.20 16.33 17.42
N GLN A 130 -7.00 16.85 17.68
CA GLN A 130 -6.17 17.46 16.65
C GLN A 130 -5.48 16.37 15.81
N THR A 131 -6.02 16.09 14.63
CA THR A 131 -5.45 15.13 13.67
C THR A 131 -4.33 15.72 12.81
N ARG A 132 -4.18 17.05 12.81
CA ARG A 132 -3.24 17.77 11.96
C ARG A 132 -1.79 17.30 12.13
N THR A 133 -1.34 17.09 13.37
CA THR A 133 0.02 16.64 13.65
C THR A 133 0.31 15.27 13.01
N PHE A 134 -0.68 14.37 12.97
CA PHE A 134 -0.53 13.07 12.32
C PHE A 134 -0.52 13.19 10.80
N ALA A 135 -1.37 14.05 10.23
CA ALA A 135 -1.36 14.33 8.80
C ALA A 135 -0.02 14.94 8.34
N ASP A 136 0.52 15.89 9.10
CA ASP A 136 1.83 16.49 8.83
C ASP A 136 2.95 15.43 8.91
N ALA A 137 2.88 14.49 9.87
CA ALA A 137 3.83 13.38 9.96
C ALA A 137 3.72 12.40 8.78
N VAL A 138 2.50 12.06 8.35
CA VAL A 138 2.27 11.23 7.15
C VAL A 138 2.88 11.88 5.92
N GLU A 139 2.68 13.19 5.73
CA GLU A 139 3.24 13.93 4.62
C GLU A 139 4.78 13.89 4.64
N GLN A 140 5.39 14.14 5.81
CA GLN A 140 6.84 14.09 5.99
C GLN A 140 7.42 12.70 5.65
N TYR A 141 6.82 11.63 6.17
CA TYR A 141 7.29 10.27 5.88
C TYR A 141 7.07 9.86 4.42
N SER A 142 5.97 10.31 3.81
CA SER A 142 5.71 10.08 2.39
C SER A 142 6.72 10.79 1.49
N GLN A 143 7.19 11.99 1.87
CA GLN A 143 8.26 12.70 1.16
C GLN A 143 9.60 11.95 1.25
N LEU A 144 9.81 11.18 2.32
CA LEU A 144 10.97 10.29 2.46
C LEU A 144 10.80 8.96 1.73
N GLY A 145 9.66 8.71 1.08
CA GLY A 145 9.37 7.48 0.34
C GLY A 145 9.05 6.28 1.24
N LEU A 146 8.68 6.51 2.50
CA LEU A 146 8.26 5.46 3.42
C LEU A 146 6.78 5.16 3.25
N ARG A 147 6.40 3.88 3.38
CA ARG A 147 4.98 3.50 3.41
C ARG A 147 4.41 3.83 4.80
N THR A 148 3.37 4.64 4.85
CA THR A 148 2.75 5.10 6.10
C THR A 148 1.46 4.37 6.40
N LEU A 149 1.25 4.05 7.68
CA LEU A 149 0.00 3.52 8.21
C LEU A 149 -0.40 4.29 9.46
N CYS A 150 -1.63 4.81 9.50
CA CYS A 150 -2.22 5.38 10.71
C CYS A 150 -2.74 4.24 11.59
N LEU A 151 -2.51 4.34 12.91
CA LEU A 151 -2.95 3.37 13.90
C LEU A 151 -3.97 4.02 14.83
N ALA A 152 -5.05 3.30 15.10
CA ALA A 152 -6.20 3.80 15.83
C ALA A 152 -6.74 2.78 16.81
N TRP A 153 -7.41 3.32 17.84
CA TRP A 153 -8.02 2.60 18.93
C TRP A 153 -9.44 3.10 19.14
N HIS A 154 -10.39 2.20 19.41
CA HIS A 154 -11.74 2.58 19.79
C HIS A 154 -12.25 1.59 20.84
N GLU A 155 -12.54 2.07 22.06
CA GLU A 155 -13.23 1.25 23.07
C GLU A 155 -14.70 1.16 22.66
N ILE A 156 -15.23 -0.06 22.57
CA ILE A 156 -16.60 -0.34 22.14
C ILE A 156 -17.38 -0.97 23.30
N GLU A 157 -18.67 -0.63 23.39
CA GLU A 157 -19.54 -1.22 24.39
C GLU A 157 -20.02 -2.61 23.94
N GLU A 158 -20.25 -3.51 24.90
CA GLU A 158 -20.65 -4.90 24.62
C GLU A 158 -22.00 -4.97 23.86
N ASP A 159 -22.96 -4.10 24.19
CA ASP A 159 -24.27 -4.07 23.54
C ASP A 159 -24.16 -3.57 22.08
N GLU A 160 -23.37 -2.53 21.85
CA GLU A 160 -23.06 -2.02 20.50
C GLU A 160 -22.41 -3.10 19.64
N TYR A 161 -21.43 -3.81 20.19
CA TYR A 161 -20.76 -4.91 19.49
C TYR A 161 -21.72 -6.05 19.17
N ARG A 162 -22.62 -6.42 20.08
CA ARG A 162 -23.59 -7.51 19.85
C ARG A 162 -24.52 -7.20 18.69
N GLU A 163 -25.07 -6.00 18.64
CA GLU A 163 -25.93 -5.55 17.54
C GLU A 163 -25.15 -5.54 16.22
N TRP A 164 -23.94 -4.97 16.24
CA TRP A 164 -23.09 -4.91 15.07
C TRP A 164 -22.69 -6.31 14.55
N SER A 165 -22.33 -7.26 15.43
CA SER A 165 -21.88 -8.60 15.05
C SER A 165 -22.98 -9.39 14.33
N LEU A 166 -24.26 -9.16 14.66
CA LEU A 166 -25.38 -9.75 13.94
C LEU A 166 -25.46 -9.22 12.50
N LEU A 167 -25.36 -7.91 12.32
CA LEU A 167 -25.33 -7.28 10.99
C LEU A 167 -24.12 -7.73 10.18
N PHE A 168 -22.96 -7.88 10.82
CA PHE A 168 -21.73 -8.30 10.17
C PHE A 168 -21.80 -9.74 9.69
N LYS A 169 -22.40 -10.64 10.48
CA LYS A 169 -22.65 -12.03 10.09
C LYS A 169 -23.64 -12.13 8.94
N ASP A 170 -24.72 -11.34 8.98
CA ASP A 170 -25.70 -11.29 7.90
C ASP A 170 -25.05 -10.81 6.59
N ALA A 171 -24.30 -9.70 6.64
CA ALA A 171 -23.57 -9.17 5.49
C ALA A 171 -22.58 -10.18 4.91
N ASN A 172 -21.82 -10.89 5.76
CA ASN A 172 -20.87 -11.93 5.32
C ASN A 172 -21.55 -13.15 4.69
N SER A 173 -22.78 -13.47 5.10
CA SER A 173 -23.57 -14.56 4.53
C SER A 173 -24.26 -14.21 3.20
N SER A 174 -24.25 -12.93 2.82
CA SER A 174 -24.92 -12.46 1.61
C SER A 174 -24.22 -12.95 0.34
N LEU A 175 -25.01 -13.43 -0.64
CA LEU A 175 -24.50 -13.86 -1.94
C LEU A 175 -24.46 -12.71 -2.97
N VAL A 176 -25.18 -11.62 -2.70
CA VAL A 176 -25.34 -10.48 -3.62
C VAL A 176 -24.76 -9.25 -2.95
N ASP A 177 -23.86 -8.55 -3.67
CA ASP A 177 -23.17 -7.34 -3.23
C ASP A 177 -22.49 -7.48 -1.86
N ARG A 178 -21.96 -8.69 -1.57
CA ARG A 178 -21.35 -9.04 -0.29
C ARG A 178 -20.27 -8.06 0.12
N GLU A 179 -19.37 -7.71 -0.79
CA GLU A 179 -18.25 -6.81 -0.53
C GLU A 179 -18.71 -5.42 -0.10
N TRP A 180 -19.72 -4.89 -0.79
CA TRP A 180 -20.30 -3.58 -0.46
C TRP A 180 -21.03 -3.60 0.88
N LYS A 181 -21.86 -4.62 1.15
CA LYS A 181 -22.58 -4.77 2.43
C LYS A 181 -21.62 -4.90 3.61
N VAL A 182 -20.57 -5.71 3.45
CA VAL A 182 -19.53 -5.87 4.45
C VAL A 182 -18.82 -4.54 4.70
N ALA A 183 -18.45 -3.80 3.64
CA ALA A 183 -17.82 -2.50 3.78
C ALA A 183 -18.71 -1.49 4.52
N GLU A 184 -20.01 -1.45 4.21
CA GLU A 184 -20.98 -0.58 4.88
C GLU A 184 -21.08 -0.92 6.38
N VAL A 185 -21.22 -2.21 6.72
CA VAL A 185 -21.34 -2.65 8.11
C VAL A 185 -20.03 -2.41 8.88
N CYS A 186 -18.87 -2.67 8.28
CA CYS A 186 -17.57 -2.34 8.88
C CYS A 186 -17.48 -0.85 9.24
N GLN A 187 -17.90 0.04 8.33
CA GLN A 187 -17.86 1.48 8.53
C GLN A 187 -18.71 1.95 9.73
N ARG A 188 -19.76 1.21 10.09
CA ARG A 188 -20.60 1.52 11.26
C ARG A 188 -19.89 1.32 12.59
N LEU A 189 -18.87 0.46 12.66
CA LEU A 189 -18.04 0.28 13.86
C LEU A 189 -16.73 1.07 13.78
N GLU A 190 -16.25 1.34 12.57
CA GLU A 190 -14.98 2.01 12.31
C GLU A 190 -15.11 3.55 12.32
N HIS A 191 -15.53 4.08 13.46
CA HIS A 191 -15.63 5.51 13.73
C HIS A 191 -15.19 5.87 15.15
N ASN A 192 -15.20 7.16 15.50
CA ASN A 192 -14.80 7.65 16.82
C ASN A 192 -13.43 7.10 17.25
N PHE A 193 -12.47 7.12 16.31
CA PHE A 193 -11.13 6.64 16.57
C PHE A 193 -10.34 7.58 17.46
N GLU A 194 -9.69 7.02 18.47
CA GLU A 194 -8.51 7.58 19.09
C GLU A 194 -7.29 7.27 18.22
N ILE A 195 -6.81 8.28 17.48
CA ILE A 195 -5.58 8.15 16.68
C ILE A 195 -4.39 8.07 17.63
N LEU A 196 -3.67 6.95 17.56
CA LEU A 196 -2.52 6.68 18.42
C LEU A 196 -1.21 7.18 17.81
N GLY A 197 -1.09 7.11 16.48
CA GLY A 197 0.12 7.52 15.78
C GLY A 197 0.20 7.03 14.34
N VAL A 198 1.37 7.21 13.75
CA VAL A 198 1.69 6.83 12.37
C VAL A 198 2.91 5.91 12.41
N ALA A 199 2.81 4.74 11.81
CA ALA A 199 3.95 3.89 11.51
C ALA A 199 4.45 4.21 10.10
N ALA A 200 5.77 4.30 9.94
CA ALA A 200 6.42 4.48 8.65
C ALA A 200 7.37 3.30 8.40
N ILE A 201 7.17 2.61 7.29
CA ILE A 201 7.85 1.36 6.93
C ILE A 201 8.70 1.61 5.71
N GLU A 202 9.97 1.23 5.79
CA GLU A 202 10.89 1.24 4.64
C GLU A 202 10.61 0.03 3.75
N ASP A 203 10.24 0.28 2.50
CA ASP A 203 10.11 -0.76 1.47
C ASP A 203 11.49 -1.25 1.04
N ARG A 204 11.95 -2.34 1.67
CA ARG A 204 13.15 -3.03 1.22
C ARG A 204 12.83 -3.95 0.06
N LEU A 205 13.64 -3.85 -0.98
CA LEU A 205 13.63 -4.79 -2.09
C LEU A 205 13.93 -6.20 -1.59
N GLN A 206 13.30 -7.20 -2.23
CA GLN A 206 13.67 -8.59 -2.03
C GLN A 206 15.10 -8.85 -2.54
N ASP A 207 15.77 -9.82 -1.92
CA ASP A 207 17.12 -10.21 -2.31
C ASP A 207 17.18 -10.62 -3.78
N GLY A 208 18.17 -10.10 -4.51
CA GLY A 208 18.40 -10.45 -5.91
C GLY A 208 17.50 -9.73 -6.92
N VAL A 209 16.58 -8.86 -6.49
CA VAL A 209 15.69 -8.12 -7.41
C VAL A 209 16.48 -7.26 -8.42
N PRO A 210 17.46 -6.42 -8.01
CA PRO A 210 18.23 -5.62 -8.95
C PRO A 210 19.00 -6.46 -9.99
N GLU A 211 19.63 -7.56 -9.55
CA GLU A 211 20.41 -8.47 -10.38
C GLU A 211 19.51 -9.21 -11.39
N THR A 212 18.32 -9.62 -10.95
CA THR A 212 17.33 -10.30 -11.77
C THR A 212 16.82 -9.37 -12.87
N ILE A 213 16.42 -8.15 -12.53
CA ILE A 213 15.98 -7.13 -13.50
C ILE A 213 17.09 -6.86 -14.52
N GLN A 214 18.35 -6.72 -14.07
CA GLN A 214 19.47 -6.49 -14.97
C GLN A 214 19.70 -7.67 -15.93
N THR A 215 19.62 -8.90 -15.44
CA THR A 215 19.82 -10.12 -16.23
C THR A 215 18.74 -10.25 -17.31
N LEU A 216 17.48 -10.02 -16.94
CA LEU A 216 16.37 -10.10 -17.89
C LEU A 216 16.42 -8.96 -18.91
N ARG A 217 16.85 -7.75 -18.53
CA ARG A 217 17.09 -6.64 -19.47
C ARG A 217 18.20 -6.97 -20.47
N LYS A 218 19.30 -7.61 -20.03
CA LYS A 218 20.36 -8.12 -20.92
C LYS A 218 19.84 -9.18 -21.90
N ALA A 219 18.79 -9.93 -21.53
CA ALA A 219 18.09 -10.86 -22.41
C ALA A 219 17.10 -10.18 -23.37
N GLY A 220 16.97 -8.85 -23.35
CA GLY A 220 16.09 -8.09 -24.24
C GLY A 220 14.62 -8.04 -23.78
N ILE A 221 14.34 -8.37 -22.51
CA ILE A 221 13.00 -8.30 -21.95
C ILE A 221 12.73 -6.87 -21.46
N ASN A 222 11.61 -6.29 -21.92
CA ASN A 222 11.14 -4.98 -21.46
C ASN A 222 10.27 -5.13 -20.22
N PHE A 223 10.44 -4.21 -19.27
CA PHE A 223 9.74 -4.23 -17.99
C PHE A 223 8.77 -3.07 -17.86
N TRP A 224 7.63 -3.36 -17.25
CA TRP A 224 6.61 -2.38 -16.87
C TRP A 224 6.33 -2.60 -15.39
N MET A 225 6.38 -1.54 -14.59
CA MET A 225 5.98 -1.56 -13.19
C MET A 225 4.59 -0.94 -13.09
N LEU A 226 3.62 -1.72 -12.64
CA LEU A 226 2.27 -1.27 -12.34
C LEU A 226 2.10 -1.36 -10.84
N THR A 227 1.89 -0.21 -10.18
CA THR A 227 1.71 -0.14 -8.73
C THR A 227 0.58 0.80 -8.38
N GLY A 228 -0.10 0.51 -7.26
CA GLY A 228 -1.08 1.41 -6.65
C GLY A 228 -0.48 2.34 -5.59
N ASP A 229 0.84 2.25 -5.35
CA ASP A 229 1.53 3.15 -4.43
C ASP A 229 1.57 4.59 -4.94
N GLN A 230 1.81 5.52 -4.01
CA GLN A 230 2.05 6.93 -4.33
C GLN A 230 3.25 7.08 -5.29
N GLN A 231 3.17 8.08 -6.16
CA GLN A 231 4.14 8.30 -7.24
C GLN A 231 5.59 8.36 -6.74
N ASN A 232 5.84 9.03 -5.62
CA ASN A 232 7.19 9.16 -5.06
C ASN A 232 7.75 7.81 -4.60
N THR A 233 6.95 6.99 -3.94
CA THR A 233 7.33 5.64 -3.51
C THR A 233 7.66 4.76 -4.71
N ALA A 234 6.82 4.80 -5.76
CA ALA A 234 7.07 4.07 -6.99
C ALA A 234 8.41 4.47 -7.66
N VAL A 235 8.70 5.77 -7.71
CA VAL A 235 9.98 6.28 -8.25
C VAL A 235 11.16 5.83 -7.39
N GLN A 236 11.05 5.89 -6.05
CA GLN A 236 12.11 5.44 -5.14
C GLN A 236 12.40 3.94 -5.27
N ILE A 237 11.35 3.11 -5.35
CA ILE A 237 11.49 1.67 -5.59
C ILE A 237 12.16 1.43 -6.95
N ALA A 238 11.72 2.12 -8.00
CA ALA A 238 12.28 1.98 -9.34
C ALA A 238 13.75 2.41 -9.42
N LEU A 239 14.16 3.44 -8.69
CA LEU A 239 15.57 3.83 -8.57
C LEU A 239 16.36 2.75 -7.81
N SER A 240 15.83 2.27 -6.69
CA SER A 240 16.49 1.31 -5.82
C SER A 240 16.75 -0.03 -6.52
N CYS A 241 15.83 -0.49 -7.39
CA CYS A 241 16.00 -1.74 -8.11
C CYS A 241 16.70 -1.59 -9.47
N ASN A 242 17.31 -0.43 -9.74
CA ASN A 242 17.93 -0.07 -11.03
C ASN A 242 16.96 -0.24 -12.22
N PHE A 243 15.67 -0.07 -11.97
CA PHE A 243 14.64 -0.07 -12.99
C PHE A 243 14.74 1.21 -13.82
N VAL A 244 14.88 2.35 -13.15
CA VAL A 244 15.27 3.64 -13.75
C VAL A 244 16.66 4.04 -13.27
N TYR A 245 17.40 4.73 -14.14
CA TYR A 245 18.69 5.30 -13.75
C TYR A 245 18.50 6.79 -13.42
N PRO A 246 19.14 7.30 -12.36
CA PRO A 246 19.15 8.72 -12.09
C PRO A 246 19.89 9.47 -13.20
N GLU A 247 19.62 10.77 -13.32
CA GLU A 247 20.38 11.65 -14.19
C GLU A 247 21.88 11.61 -13.83
N PRO A 248 22.79 11.65 -14.82
CA PRO A 248 22.55 11.86 -16.25
C PRO A 248 22.32 10.55 -17.05
N LYS A 249 22.31 9.38 -16.40
CA LYS A 249 22.25 8.08 -17.10
C LYS A 249 20.84 7.69 -17.54
N GLY A 250 19.83 8.25 -16.90
CA GLY A 250 18.43 8.13 -17.30
C GLY A 250 17.72 9.46 -17.15
N GLN A 251 16.59 9.61 -17.84
CA GLN A 251 15.72 10.76 -17.76
C GLN A 251 14.32 10.26 -17.37
N LEU A 252 13.78 10.79 -16.27
CA LEU A 252 12.43 10.47 -15.84
C LEU A 252 11.44 11.40 -16.57
N LEU A 253 10.51 10.82 -17.31
CA LEU A 253 9.48 11.55 -18.05
C LEU A 253 8.13 11.30 -17.37
N LEU A 254 7.55 12.36 -16.81
CA LEU A 254 6.27 12.28 -16.08
C LEU A 254 5.10 12.68 -16.98
N ILE A 255 4.04 11.89 -16.94
CA ILE A 255 2.77 12.18 -17.60
C ILE A 255 1.68 12.13 -16.53
N ASN A 256 1.24 13.32 -16.10
CA ASN A 256 0.19 13.50 -15.10
C ASN A 256 -0.95 14.36 -15.67
N GLY A 257 -2.18 14.10 -15.26
CA GLY A 257 -3.37 14.90 -15.59
C GLY A 257 -4.63 14.35 -14.91
N LYS A 258 -5.61 15.21 -14.62
CA LYS A 258 -6.91 14.84 -14.03
C LYS A 258 -8.02 14.71 -15.08
N THR A 259 -7.81 15.29 -16.26
CA THR A 259 -8.72 15.24 -17.41
C THR A 259 -7.99 14.69 -18.63
N GLU A 260 -8.74 14.20 -19.61
CA GLU A 260 -8.18 13.69 -20.87
C GLU A 260 -7.30 14.75 -21.57
N ASP A 261 -7.77 15.99 -21.66
CA ASP A 261 -7.03 17.12 -22.22
C ASP A 261 -5.69 17.37 -21.52
N GLU A 262 -5.67 17.32 -20.19
CA GLU A 262 -4.44 17.52 -19.41
C GLU A 262 -3.43 16.41 -19.69
N VAL A 263 -3.89 15.16 -19.72
CA VAL A 263 -3.05 13.99 -20.02
C VAL A 263 -2.51 14.09 -21.45
N CYS A 264 -3.34 14.45 -22.43
CA CYS A 264 -2.92 14.64 -23.83
C CYS A 264 -1.80 15.69 -23.96
N ARG A 265 -1.99 16.89 -23.38
CA ARG A 265 -0.96 17.94 -23.40
C ARG A 265 0.34 17.51 -22.71
N SER A 266 0.21 16.76 -21.61
CA SER A 266 1.35 16.22 -20.85
C SER A 266 2.13 15.21 -21.68
N LEU A 267 1.43 14.30 -22.36
CA LEU A 267 2.00 13.31 -23.27
C LEU A 267 2.69 13.96 -24.47
N GLU A 268 2.07 14.94 -25.11
CA GLU A 268 2.68 15.67 -26.24
C GLU A 268 4.01 16.34 -25.85
N ARG A 269 4.06 16.96 -24.66
CA ARG A 269 5.28 17.55 -24.11
C ARG A 269 6.37 16.49 -23.94
N VAL A 270 6.03 15.33 -23.39
CA VAL A 270 6.98 14.22 -23.21
C VAL A 270 7.49 13.69 -24.56
N LEU A 271 6.60 13.50 -25.55
CA LEU A 271 6.97 13.06 -26.89
C LEU A 271 7.93 14.04 -27.59
N LEU A 272 7.72 15.34 -27.40
CA LEU A 272 8.64 16.37 -27.89
C LEU A 272 10.03 16.24 -27.24
N THR A 273 10.09 16.10 -25.92
CA THR A 273 11.35 15.90 -25.20
C THR A 273 12.11 14.67 -25.71
N MET A 274 11.43 13.54 -25.92
CA MET A 274 12.04 12.31 -26.45
C MET A 274 12.59 12.48 -27.88
N ARG A 275 11.98 13.34 -28.70
CA ARG A 275 12.47 13.64 -30.05
C ARG A 275 13.75 14.48 -30.01
N ILE A 276 13.83 15.44 -29.08
CA ILE A 276 14.97 16.34 -28.93
C ILE A 276 16.19 15.59 -28.38
N THR A 277 16.02 14.75 -27.35
CA THR A 277 17.14 13.99 -26.76
C THR A 277 17.74 12.94 -27.68
N ASN A 278 16.99 12.44 -28.67
CA ASN A 278 17.51 11.56 -29.73
C ASN A 278 18.27 12.30 -30.84
N ALA A 279 18.34 13.65 -30.82
CA ALA A 279 18.76 14.45 -31.97
C ALA A 279 20.23 14.96 -31.98
N GLU A 280 21.09 14.73 -30.98
CA GLU A 280 22.51 15.18 -31.01
C GLU A 280 23.55 14.10 -30.64
N PRO A 281 24.77 14.10 -31.25
CA PRO A 281 25.05 14.08 -32.68
C PRO A 281 25.63 12.71 -33.12
N LYS A 282 25.23 12.24 -34.30
CA LYS A 282 25.83 11.06 -34.95
C LYS A 282 27.26 11.39 -35.38
N ILE A 283 28.25 10.85 -34.65
CA ILE A 283 29.61 10.70 -35.18
C ILE A 283 29.53 9.91 -36.48
N ASN A 284 30.16 10.46 -37.53
CA ASN A 284 30.18 9.96 -38.90
C ASN A 284 30.63 8.49 -38.98
N THR A 285 29.68 7.55 -39.02
CA THR A 285 29.96 6.18 -39.46
C THR A 285 29.10 5.86 -40.68
N ASN A 286 29.82 5.56 -41.77
CA ASN A 286 29.36 5.34 -43.13
C ASN A 286 28.01 4.61 -43.26
N ARG A 287 27.14 5.16 -44.13
CA ARG A 287 25.81 4.63 -44.52
C ARG A 287 25.78 3.14 -44.94
N ARG A 288 26.93 2.54 -45.25
CA ARG A 288 27.06 1.11 -45.61
C ARG A 288 26.96 0.17 -44.40
N GLN A 289 27.29 0.60 -43.18
CA GLN A 289 27.23 -0.26 -41.98
C GLN A 289 25.78 -0.46 -41.49
N ARG A 290 24.93 0.58 -41.56
CA ARG A 290 23.52 0.56 -41.11
C ARG A 290 22.66 -0.45 -41.88
N ARG A 291 22.88 -0.58 -43.20
CA ARG A 291 22.13 -1.52 -44.04
C ARG A 291 22.39 -3.00 -43.75
N ARG A 292 23.52 -3.34 -43.08
CA ARG A 292 23.82 -4.72 -42.66
C ARG A 292 23.15 -5.10 -41.34
N ILE A 293 22.87 -4.14 -40.46
CA ILE A 293 22.26 -4.39 -39.15
C ILE A 293 20.72 -4.45 -39.27
N GLU A 294 20.11 -3.60 -40.10
CA GLU A 294 18.65 -3.66 -40.36
C GLU A 294 18.20 -4.95 -41.06
N ALA A 295 19.09 -5.63 -41.78
CA ALA A 295 18.81 -6.91 -42.43
C ALA A 295 18.89 -8.12 -41.48
N ALA A 296 19.33 -7.94 -40.23
CA ALA A 296 19.56 -9.04 -39.27
C ALA A 296 18.50 -9.15 -38.16
N LEU A 297 17.45 -8.32 -38.18
CA LEU A 297 16.38 -8.33 -37.16
C LEU A 297 15.17 -9.18 -37.60
N PRO A 298 14.64 -10.07 -36.73
CA PRO A 298 13.47 -10.89 -37.05
C PRO A 298 12.20 -10.06 -37.33
N PRO A 299 11.26 -10.54 -38.18
CA PRO A 299 10.10 -9.78 -38.65
C PRO A 299 9.11 -9.33 -37.56
N ILE A 300 9.13 -9.96 -36.38
CA ILE A 300 8.15 -9.76 -35.29
C ILE A 300 8.25 -8.35 -34.69
N HIS A 301 9.44 -7.75 -34.58
CA HIS A 301 9.60 -6.43 -33.97
C HIS A 301 9.17 -5.26 -34.87
N ARG A 302 9.03 -5.45 -36.19
CA ARG A 302 8.55 -4.39 -37.09
C ARG A 302 7.03 -4.18 -37.02
N ARG A 303 6.27 -5.22 -36.65
CA ARG A 303 4.80 -5.15 -36.59
C ARG A 303 4.28 -4.51 -35.30
N THR A 304 4.95 -4.71 -34.15
CA THR A 304 4.47 -4.23 -32.86
C THR A 304 4.57 -2.70 -32.71
N MET A 305 5.61 -2.07 -33.27
CA MET A 305 5.71 -0.61 -33.26
C MET A 305 4.79 0.09 -34.27
N ALA A 306 4.48 -0.56 -35.41
CA ALA A 306 3.55 -0.01 -36.39
C ALA A 306 2.08 -0.09 -35.90
N MET A 307 1.70 -1.21 -35.26
CA MET A 307 0.34 -1.40 -34.76
C MET A 307 -0.07 -0.44 -33.63
N MET A 308 0.87 -0.06 -32.75
CA MET A 308 0.58 0.92 -31.68
C MET A 308 0.43 2.35 -32.20
N ALA A 309 1.09 2.70 -33.32
CA ALA A 309 0.95 4.01 -33.94
C ALA A 309 -0.35 4.13 -34.75
N ASP A 310 -0.72 3.10 -35.53
CA ASP A 310 -1.92 3.13 -36.38
C ASP A 310 -3.23 3.04 -35.58
N SER A 311 -3.24 2.31 -34.45
CA SER A 311 -4.42 2.17 -33.58
C SER A 311 -4.82 3.48 -32.88
N LEU A 312 -3.88 4.42 -32.68
CA LEU A 312 -4.15 5.71 -32.05
C LEU A 312 -4.58 6.77 -33.09
N LEU A 313 -4.10 6.65 -34.33
CA LEU A 313 -4.48 7.55 -35.44
C LEU A 313 -5.87 7.26 -36.02
N THR A 314 -6.36 6.02 -35.96
CA THR A 314 -7.71 5.68 -36.46
C THR A 314 -8.84 6.08 -35.51
N ARG A 315 -8.58 6.22 -34.20
CA ARG A 315 -9.59 6.68 -33.23
C ARG A 315 -9.76 8.20 -33.18
N SER A 316 -8.75 8.98 -33.60
CA SER A 316 -8.87 10.44 -33.71
C SER A 316 -9.57 10.92 -34.99
N GLN A 317 -9.90 10.02 -35.93
CA GLN A 317 -10.57 10.37 -37.21
C GLN A 317 -12.02 9.86 -37.33
N MET A 318 -12.59 9.22 -36.30
CA MET A 318 -13.97 8.67 -36.31
C MET A 318 -14.91 9.32 -35.27
N GLY A 319 -14.61 10.54 -34.82
CA GLY A 319 -15.38 11.26 -33.80
C GLY A 319 -16.11 12.50 -34.32
N GLU A 320 -16.64 12.48 -35.54
CA GLU A 320 -17.60 13.48 -36.05
C GLU A 320 -18.59 12.77 -37.00
N VAL A 321 -19.67 12.20 -36.46
CA VAL A 321 -20.93 12.02 -37.19
C VAL A 321 -22.10 12.14 -36.21
N ASP A 322 -23.04 13.00 -36.60
CA ASP A 322 -24.25 13.49 -35.96
C ASP A 322 -25.12 12.50 -35.17
N TYR A 323 -25.61 12.96 -34.01
CA TYR A 323 -26.84 12.49 -33.36
C TYR A 323 -27.74 13.71 -33.03
N GLU A 324 -28.19 14.41 -34.07
CA GLU A 324 -29.43 15.19 -34.07
C GLU A 324 -30.36 14.58 -35.12
N GLU A 325 -31.20 13.59 -34.74
CA GLU A 325 -32.50 13.27 -35.37
C GLU A 325 -33.07 11.95 -34.78
N GLU A 326 -33.59 11.96 -33.56
CA GLU A 326 -34.58 10.93 -33.16
C GLU A 326 -35.49 11.35 -32.00
N GLU A 327 -35.92 12.62 -31.97
CA GLU A 327 -36.97 13.09 -31.03
C GLU A 327 -38.20 13.68 -31.74
N ASN A 328 -38.53 13.17 -32.93
CA ASN A 328 -39.80 13.54 -33.55
C ASN A 328 -40.31 12.47 -34.54
N ARG A 329 -40.84 11.34 -34.03
CA ARG A 329 -42.02 10.63 -34.60
C ARG A 329 -42.37 9.36 -33.80
N ARG A 330 -43.53 9.46 -33.15
CA ARG A 330 -44.47 8.41 -32.71
C ARG A 330 -44.28 7.76 -31.34
#